data_AF-Q88GP1-F1
#
_entry.id   AF-Q88GP1-F1
#
_cell.length_a   1.000
_cell.length_b   1.000
_cell.length_c   1.000
_cell.angle_alpha   90.00
_cell.angle_beta   90.00
_cell.angle_gamma   90.00
#
_symmetry.space_group_name_H-M   'P 1'
#
loop_
_entity.id
_entity.type
_entity.pdbx_description
1 polymer ?
#
loop_
_entity_poly.entity_id
_entity_poly.type
_entity_poly.pdbx_seq_one_letter_code
_entity_poly.pdbx_strand_id
1 'polypeptide(L)'
;MTQFKVWVETLAGEGTSVVFVGFNASFDWSFVNYYFHQFLGENPFGIAALDIKSMYFGTSECTWKSTRSSEIEKVVKPESSGDHDALHDAVYQAELFRLIREKLIGR
;
A
#
# COMPACT_ATOMS: atom_id res chain seq x y z
N MET A 1 -3.14 7.56 17.37
CA MET A 1 -3.11 8.39 16.14
C MET A 1 -2.10 9.52 16.17
N THR A 2 -1.93 10.26 17.29
CA THR A 2 -0.98 11.39 17.35
C THR A 2 0.46 11.02 16.96
N GLN A 3 1.01 9.95 17.54
CA GLN A 3 2.37 9.49 17.21
C GLN A 3 2.50 9.12 15.72
N PHE A 4 1.46 8.51 15.15
CA PHE A 4 1.43 8.16 13.74
C PHE A 4 1.41 9.44 12.87
N LYS A 5 0.57 10.43 13.20
CA LYS A 5 0.54 11.73 12.50
C LYS A 5 1.92 12.38 12.48
N VAL A 6 2.53 12.53 13.66
CA VAL A 6 3.86 13.17 13.82
C VAL A 6 4.91 12.45 13.00
N TRP A 7 4.90 11.11 13.01
CA TRP A 7 5.82 10.34 12.18
C TRP A 7 5.61 10.59 10.68
N VAL A 8 4.37 10.60 10.20
CA VAL A 8 4.04 10.89 8.78
C VAL A 8 4.52 12.29 8.38
N GLU A 9 4.34 13.29 9.24
CA GLU A 9 4.78 14.67 8.99
C GLU A 9 6.31 14.78 8.86
N THR A 10 7.07 13.91 9.54
CA THR A 10 8.55 13.88 9.38
C THR A 10 9.01 13.31 8.04
N LEU A 11 8.14 12.58 7.32
CA LEU A 11 8.46 11.98 6.02
C LEU A 11 8.17 12.94 4.85
N ALA A 12 7.28 13.91 5.04
CA ALA A 12 6.95 14.90 4.03
C ALA A 12 8.04 15.98 3.96
N GLY A 13 8.66 16.15 2.78
CA GLY A 13 9.45 17.33 2.48
C GLY A 13 8.55 18.56 2.25
N GLU A 14 9.14 19.75 2.28
CA GLU A 14 8.42 21.01 2.03
C GLU A 14 7.70 20.95 0.67
N GLY A 15 6.39 21.23 0.68
CA GLY A 15 5.55 21.19 -0.52
C GLY A 15 5.21 19.79 -1.06
N THR A 16 5.53 18.71 -0.33
CA THR A 16 5.20 17.33 -0.72
C THR A 16 4.19 16.70 0.22
N SER A 17 3.48 15.66 -0.25
CA SER A 17 2.56 14.87 0.57
C SER A 17 2.95 13.39 0.59
N VAL A 18 2.71 12.76 1.73
CA VAL A 18 2.88 11.30 1.88
C VAL A 18 1.65 10.61 1.30
N VAL A 19 1.87 9.59 0.46
CA VAL A 19 0.80 8.77 -0.12
C VAL A 19 0.65 7.49 0.69
N PHE A 20 -0.59 7.19 1.10
CA PHE A 20 -0.91 5.88 1.67
C PHE A 20 -0.91 4.82 0.57
N VAL A 21 -0.08 3.80 0.67
CA VAL A 21 0.00 2.70 -0.29
C VAL A 21 -0.35 1.39 0.42
N GLY A 22 -1.27 0.61 -0.13
CA GLY A 22 -1.68 -0.68 0.45
C GLY A 22 -2.04 -1.70 -0.61
N PHE A 23 -1.90 -2.99 -0.29
CA PHE A 23 -2.25 -4.04 -1.25
C PHE A 23 -3.74 -4.08 -1.55
N ASN A 24 -4.56 -3.90 -0.52
CA ASN A 24 -5.99 -3.65 -0.64
C ASN A 24 -6.32 -2.30 0.01
N ALA A 25 -5.76 -1.23 -0.55
CA ALA A 25 -5.88 0.12 0.00
C ALA A 25 -7.35 0.52 0.21
N SER A 26 -8.27 0.07 -0.66
CA SER A 26 -9.72 0.30 -0.49
C SER A 26 -10.29 -0.21 0.85
N PHE A 27 -9.67 -1.22 1.44
CA PHE A 27 -10.01 -1.74 2.77
C PHE A 27 -9.14 -1.09 3.84
N ASP A 28 -7.80 -1.19 3.72
CA ASP A 28 -6.85 -0.78 4.75
C ASP A 28 -6.93 0.72 5.06
N TRP A 29 -7.04 1.57 4.03
CA TRP A 29 -7.16 3.01 4.19
C TRP A 29 -8.43 3.40 4.96
N SER A 30 -9.52 2.65 4.83
CA SER A 30 -10.78 2.98 5.50
C SER A 30 -10.65 2.94 7.02
N PHE A 31 -9.89 1.99 7.58
CA PHE A 31 -9.59 1.92 9.02
C PHE A 31 -8.70 3.07 9.46
N VAL A 32 -7.65 3.36 8.69
CA VAL A 32 -6.73 4.47 8.98
C VAL A 32 -7.49 5.79 8.97
N ASN A 33 -8.30 6.03 7.94
CA ASN A 33 -9.16 7.20 7.81
C ASN A 33 -10.14 7.33 8.98
N TYR A 34 -10.85 6.24 9.31
CA TYR A 34 -11.78 6.21 10.44
C TYR A 34 -11.08 6.63 11.73
N TYR A 35 -9.98 5.98 12.09
CA TYR A 35 -9.30 6.26 13.36
C TYR A 35 -8.66 7.65 13.39
N PHE A 36 -8.13 8.14 12.28
CA PHE A 36 -7.62 9.50 12.18
C PHE A 36 -8.72 10.53 12.46
N HIS A 37 -9.88 10.38 11.82
CA HIS A 37 -11.01 11.27 12.08
C HIS A 37 -11.59 11.12 13.48
N GLN A 38 -11.74 9.89 14.00
CA GLN A 38 -12.27 9.67 15.35
C GLN A 38 -11.40 10.32 16.43
N PHE A 39 -10.07 10.30 16.28
CA PHE A 39 -9.17 10.73 17.35
C PHE A 39 -8.51 12.09 17.13
N LEU A 40 -8.34 12.55 15.89
CA LEU A 40 -7.65 13.81 15.56
C LEU A 40 -8.47 14.74 14.67
N GLY A 41 -9.64 14.31 14.18
CA GLY A 41 -10.50 15.11 13.31
C GLY A 41 -10.06 15.21 11.86
N GLU A 42 -8.85 14.77 11.53
CA GLU A 42 -8.28 14.84 10.18
C GLU A 42 -7.40 13.62 9.86
N ASN A 43 -7.26 13.34 8.56
CA ASN A 43 -6.41 12.27 8.02
C ASN A 43 -5.28 12.88 7.16
N PRO A 44 -3.99 12.71 7.54
CA PRO A 44 -2.87 13.32 6.81
C PRO A 44 -2.65 12.74 5.40
N PHE A 45 -3.24 11.58 5.09
CA PHE A 45 -3.10 10.93 3.78
C PHE A 45 -4.13 11.41 2.74
N GLY A 46 -5.09 12.24 3.15
CA GLY A 46 -6.20 12.66 2.28
C GLY A 46 -7.05 11.46 1.79
N ILE A 47 -7.77 11.67 0.69
CA ILE A 47 -8.75 10.71 0.15
C ILE A 47 -8.20 9.73 -0.91
N ALA A 48 -6.98 9.95 -1.39
CA ALA A 48 -6.44 9.32 -2.59
C ALA A 48 -5.32 8.32 -2.25
N ALA A 49 -5.69 7.22 -1.61
CA ALA A 49 -4.77 6.11 -1.39
C ALA A 49 -4.43 5.38 -2.70
N LEU A 50 -3.22 4.80 -2.77
CA LEU A 50 -2.74 4.05 -3.91
C LEU A 50 -2.88 2.54 -3.67
N ASP A 51 -3.64 1.88 -4.54
CA ASP A 51 -3.98 0.45 -4.41
C ASP A 51 -3.07 -0.42 -5.30
N ILE A 52 -2.22 -1.25 -4.67
CA ILE A 52 -1.23 -2.08 -5.38
C ILE A 52 -1.93 -3.13 -6.25
N LYS A 53 -3.00 -3.75 -5.74
CA LYS A 53 -3.72 -4.79 -6.48
C LYS A 53 -4.36 -4.26 -7.77
N SER A 54 -4.99 -3.09 -7.70
CA SER A 54 -5.61 -2.42 -8.85
C SER A 54 -4.57 -1.96 -9.86
N MET A 55 -3.42 -1.47 -9.39
CA MET A 55 -2.29 -1.14 -10.24
C MET A 55 -1.75 -2.37 -10.98
N TYR A 56 -1.53 -3.50 -10.28
CA TYR A 56 -1.10 -4.74 -10.92
C TYR A 56 -2.10 -5.22 -11.97
N PHE A 57 -3.40 -5.11 -11.67
CA PHE A 57 -4.45 -5.44 -12.64
C PHE A 57 -4.33 -4.58 -13.90
N GLY A 58 -4.05 -3.28 -13.76
CA GLY A 58 -3.86 -2.37 -14.88
C GLY A 58 -2.62 -2.64 -15.74
N THR A 59 -1.64 -3.40 -15.24
CA THR A 59 -0.38 -3.68 -15.95
C THR A 59 -0.31 -5.09 -16.52
N SER A 60 -1.31 -5.93 -16.25
CA SER A 60 -1.24 -7.37 -16.51
C SER A 60 -2.50 -7.86 -17.21
N GLU A 61 -2.36 -8.65 -18.28
CA GLU A 61 -3.47 -9.34 -18.93
C GLU A 61 -3.95 -10.53 -18.09
N CYS A 62 -4.66 -10.26 -17.00
CA CYS A 62 -5.14 -11.28 -16.07
C CYS A 62 -6.55 -11.00 -15.59
N THR A 63 -7.16 -11.96 -14.88
CA THR A 63 -8.45 -11.75 -14.23
C THR A 63 -8.27 -11.14 -12.84
N TRP A 64 -9.27 -10.45 -12.31
CA TRP A 64 -9.25 -9.91 -10.93
C TRP A 64 -8.99 -10.99 -9.86
N LYS A 65 -9.41 -12.23 -10.09
CA LYS A 65 -9.12 -13.35 -9.17
C LYS A 65 -7.62 -13.67 -9.12
N SER A 66 -6.90 -13.40 -10.21
CA SER A 66 -5.47 -13.66 -10.38
C SER A 66 -4.59 -12.50 -9.87
N THR A 67 -5.19 -11.48 -9.26
CA THR A 67 -4.46 -10.36 -8.63
C THR A 67 -4.37 -10.52 -7.11
N ARG A 68 -4.56 -11.73 -6.60
CA ARG A 68 -4.23 -12.06 -5.20
C ARG A 68 -2.72 -11.98 -5.01
N SER A 69 -2.26 -11.59 -3.83
CA SER A 69 -0.83 -11.50 -3.51
C SER A 69 -0.10 -12.81 -3.81
N SER A 70 -0.71 -13.95 -3.47
CA SER A 70 -0.17 -15.29 -3.75
C SER A 70 -0.10 -15.67 -5.23
N GLU A 71 -0.82 -14.99 -6.12
CA GLU A 71 -0.67 -15.18 -7.57
C GLU A 71 0.38 -14.23 -8.15
N ILE A 72 0.43 -13.00 -7.63
CA ILE A 72 1.43 -12.00 -8.00
C ILE A 72 2.83 -12.46 -7.61
N GLU A 73 3.00 -13.07 -6.43
CA GLU A 73 4.30 -13.56 -5.95
C GLU A 73 4.93 -14.58 -6.91
N LYS A 74 4.12 -15.37 -7.63
CA LYS A 74 4.61 -16.34 -8.62
C LYS A 74 5.21 -15.63 -9.84
N VAL A 75 4.73 -14.43 -10.15
CA VAL A 75 5.20 -13.60 -11.27
C VAL A 75 6.43 -12.82 -10.88
N VAL A 76 6.36 -12.10 -9.76
CA VAL A 76 7.41 -11.15 -9.38
C VAL A 76 8.49 -11.75 -8.47
N LYS A 77 8.25 -12.93 -7.89
CA LYS A 77 9.20 -13.72 -7.08
C LYS A 77 9.85 -12.89 -5.95
N PRO A 78 9.07 -12.42 -4.96
CA PRO A 78 9.62 -11.72 -3.79
C PRO A 78 10.46 -12.67 -2.93
N GLU A 79 11.37 -12.09 -2.14
CA GLU A 79 12.16 -12.83 -1.14
C GLU A 79 11.36 -13.06 0.16
N SER A 80 10.48 -12.12 0.50
CA SER A 80 9.59 -12.22 1.67
C SER A 80 8.25 -12.87 1.34
N SER A 81 7.53 -13.29 2.38
CA SER A 81 6.19 -13.88 2.31
C SER A 81 5.30 -13.33 3.42
N GLY A 82 4.00 -13.17 3.16
CA GLY A 82 3.03 -12.80 4.20
C GLY A 82 2.76 -13.96 5.18
N ASP A 83 2.67 -13.64 6.46
CA ASP A 83 2.45 -14.59 7.56
C ASP A 83 1.31 -14.17 8.51
N HIS A 84 0.54 -13.14 8.13
CA HIS A 84 -0.52 -12.51 8.92
C HIS A 84 -0.06 -11.72 10.14
N ASP A 85 1.25 -11.48 10.30
CA ASP A 85 1.75 -10.39 11.13
C ASP A 85 1.68 -9.08 10.35
N ALA A 86 1.11 -8.04 10.97
CA ALA A 86 0.83 -6.77 10.28
C ALA A 86 2.10 -6.06 9.79
N LEU A 87 3.22 -6.16 10.53
CA LEU A 87 4.48 -5.52 10.13
C LEU A 87 5.13 -6.30 8.98
N HIS A 88 5.17 -7.63 9.09
CA HIS A 88 5.71 -8.48 8.04
C HIS A 88 4.92 -8.34 6.75
N ASP A 89 3.59 -8.33 6.83
CA ASP A 89 2.72 -8.12 5.68
C ASP A 89 2.95 -6.74 5.05
N ALA A 90 3.15 -5.67 5.83
CA ALA A 90 3.46 -4.35 5.30
C ALA A 90 4.79 -4.33 4.53
N VAL A 91 5.82 -5.01 5.04
CA VAL A 91 7.13 -5.14 4.37
C VAL A 91 7.01 -5.96 3.09
N TYR A 92 6.32 -7.10 3.14
CA TYR A 92 6.07 -7.96 1.98
C TYR A 92 5.29 -7.22 0.88
N GLN A 93 4.23 -6.48 1.24
CA GLN A 93 3.46 -5.69 0.30
C GLN A 93 4.28 -4.55 -0.32
N ALA A 94 5.18 -3.92 0.44
CA ALA A 94 6.11 -2.94 -0.08
C ALA A 94 7.10 -3.56 -1.09
N GLU A 95 7.57 -4.78 -0.82
CA GLU A 95 8.41 -5.53 -1.76
C GLU A 95 7.65 -5.86 -3.05
N LEU A 96 6.41 -6.38 -2.95
CA LEU A 96 5.55 -6.63 -4.11
C LEU A 96 5.37 -5.38 -4.94
N PHE A 97 5.05 -4.25 -4.32
CA PHE A 97 4.89 -2.97 -5.01
C PHE A 97 6.15 -2.58 -5.79
N ARG A 98 7.32 -2.66 -5.15
CA ARG A 98 8.60 -2.35 -5.78
C ARG A 98 8.84 -3.25 -7.00
N LEU A 99 8.64 -4.56 -6.85
CA LEU A 99 8.91 -5.55 -7.91
C LEU A 99 7.92 -5.45 -9.08
N ILE A 100 6.63 -5.18 -8.83
CA ILE A 100 5.63 -4.94 -9.88
C ILE A 100 6.08 -3.77 -10.75
N ARG A 101 6.50 -2.66 -10.13
CA ARG A 101 6.97 -1.48 -10.85
C ARG A 101 8.22 -1.76 -11.68
N GLU A 102 9.19 -2.44 -11.07
CA GLU A 102 10.45 -2.78 -11.73
C GLU A 102 10.24 -3.70 -12.94
N LYS A 103 9.40 -4.73 -12.79
CA LYS A 103 9.29 -5.81 -13.78
C LYS A 103 8.20 -5.60 -14.82
N LEU A 104 7.14 -4.85 -14.50
CA LEU A 104 5.92 -4.80 -15.34
C LEU A 104 5.58 -3.41 -15.85
N ILE A 105 5.96 -2.34 -15.13
CA ILE A 105 5.62 -0.96 -15.53
C ILE A 105 6.78 -0.33 -16.32
N GLY A 106 8.01 -0.81 -16.10
CA GLY A 106 9.21 -0.19 -16.64
C GLY A 106 9.52 1.09 -15.88
N ARG A 107 10.59 1.05 -15.08
CA ARG A 107 11.37 2.25 -14.78
C ARG A 107 12.66 2.17 -15.57
#